data_AF-A0A6C0CYK6-F1
#
_entry.id   AF-A0A6C0CYK6-F1
#
_cell.length_a   1.000
_cell.length_b   1.000
_cell.length_c   1.000
_cell.angle_alpha   90.00
_cell.angle_beta   90.00
_cell.angle_gamma   90.00
#
_symmetry.space_group_name_H-M   'P 1'
#
loop_
_entity.id
_entity.type
_entity.pdbx_description
1 polymer ?
#
loop_
_entity_poly.entity_id
_entity_poly.type
_entity_poly.pdbx_seq_one_letter_code
_entity_poly.pdbx_strand_id
1 'polypeptide(L)'
;MANIILFWSSIHCGLIHFIMVYFYYDTIPLWYGCFLFMGVGSSIANHGMTSHRMKLVDRMLMAIGVVIDLQIIKKISNVLLWCLSFTGVFVALFLFLWSKLTNNVYFHRMSHFMITCTHCILVQQFAS
;
A
#
# COMPACT_ATOMS: atom_id res chain seq x y z
N MET A 1 16.14 11.66 -11.83
CA MET A 1 15.90 10.68 -12.91
C MET A 1 14.86 9.68 -12.37
N ALA A 2 13.84 9.37 -13.16
CA ALA A 2 12.75 8.47 -12.76
C ALA A 2 13.30 7.08 -12.39
N ASN A 3 12.82 6.50 -11.28
CA ASN A 3 13.20 5.14 -10.93
C ASN A 3 12.22 4.18 -11.63
N ILE A 4 12.61 3.72 -12.83
CA ILE A 4 11.73 2.94 -13.71
C ILE A 4 11.26 1.63 -13.08
N ILE A 5 12.09 1.00 -12.25
CA ILE A 5 11.74 -0.23 -11.53
C ILE A 5 10.60 0.02 -10.54
N LEU A 6 10.69 1.11 -9.78
CA LEU A 6 9.65 1.48 -8.82
C LEU A 6 8.40 2.04 -9.48
N PHE A 7 8.55 2.73 -10.61
CA PHE A 7 7.43 3.19 -11.40
C PHE A 7 6.58 2.01 -11.88
N TRP A 8 7.21 1.02 -12.52
CA TRP A 8 6.50 -0.18 -12.97
C TRP A 8 5.94 -0.98 -11.81
N SER A 9 6.66 -1.15 -10.69
CA SER A 9 6.09 -1.86 -9.54
C SER A 9 4.84 -1.18 -8.99
N SER A 10 4.80 0.15 -8.98
CA SER A 10 3.63 0.93 -8.54
C SER A 10 2.43 0.74 -9.48
N ILE A 11 2.66 0.67 -10.79
CA ILE A 11 1.61 0.35 -11.76
C ILE A 11 1.05 -1.06 -11.51
N HIS A 12 1.91 -2.06 -11.31
CA HIS A 12 1.46 -3.43 -11.03
C HIS A 12 0.65 -3.50 -9.73
N CYS A 13 1.09 -2.81 -8.68
CA CYS A 13 0.30 -2.67 -7.46
C CYS A 13 -1.05 -2.00 -7.76
N GLY A 14 -1.07 -0.92 -8.53
CA GLY A 14 -2.30 -0.26 -8.95
C GLY A 14 -3.30 -1.18 -9.67
N LEU A 15 -2.81 -2.02 -10.58
CA LEU A 15 -3.64 -3.01 -11.26
C LEU A 15 -4.24 -4.03 -10.30
N ILE A 16 -3.46 -4.51 -9.32
CA ILE A 16 -3.96 -5.44 -8.30
C ILE A 16 -5.04 -4.76 -7.44
N HIS A 17 -4.81 -3.51 -7.01
CA HIS A 17 -5.81 -2.75 -6.27
C HIS A 17 -7.07 -2.51 -7.10
N PHE A 18 -6.93 -2.24 -8.40
CA PHE A 18 -8.07 -2.08 -9.30
C PHE A 18 -8.89 -3.36 -9.39
N ILE A 19 -8.25 -4.50 -9.64
CA ILE A 19 -8.91 -5.81 -9.72
C ILE A 19 -9.60 -6.12 -8.38
N MET A 20 -8.91 -5.91 -7.27
CA MET A 20 -9.45 -6.12 -5.93
C MET A 20 -10.68 -5.24 -5.67
N VAL A 21 -10.60 -3.94 -5.93
CA VAL A 21 -11.74 -3.02 -5.75
C VAL A 21 -12.89 -3.39 -6.68
N TYR A 22 -12.61 -3.82 -7.91
CA TYR A 22 -13.62 -4.27 -8.86
C TYR A 22 -14.38 -5.51 -8.36
N PHE A 23 -13.69 -6.53 -7.84
CA PHE A 23 -14.36 -7.75 -7.35
C PHE A 23 -15.09 -7.58 -6.02
N TYR A 24 -14.69 -6.60 -5.22
CA TYR A 24 -15.27 -6.34 -3.89
C TYR A 24 -15.94 -4.96 -3.80
N TYR A 25 -16.42 -4.42 -4.93
CA TYR A 25 -16.95 -3.05 -5.00
C TYR A 25 -18.21 -2.85 -4.15
N ASP A 26 -19.02 -3.90 -3.98
CA ASP A 26 -20.24 -3.87 -3.17
C ASP A 26 -19.96 -3.90 -1.65
N THR A 27 -18.77 -4.35 -1.25
CA THR A 27 -18.42 -4.56 0.17
C THR A 27 -17.40 -3.55 0.68
N ILE A 28 -16.45 -3.13 -0.16
CA ILE A 28 -15.43 -2.15 0.22
C ILE A 28 -16.08 -0.78 0.42
N PRO A 29 -15.85 -0.12 1.58
CA PRO A 29 -16.27 1.27 1.75
C PRO A 29 -15.61 2.17 0.69
N LEU A 30 -16.41 2.99 -0.01
CA LEU A 30 -15.94 3.86 -1.09
C LEU A 30 -14.72 4.70 -0.68
N TRP A 31 -14.71 5.24 0.54
CA TRP A 31 -13.60 6.04 1.06
C TRP A 31 -12.27 5.25 1.11
N TYR A 32 -12.31 3.96 1.41
CA TYR A 32 -11.13 3.10 1.47
C TYR A 32 -10.64 2.78 0.06
N GLY A 33 -11.56 2.47 -0.87
CA GLY A 33 -11.23 2.31 -2.29
C GLY A 33 -10.56 3.56 -2.88
N CYS A 34 -11.13 4.75 -2.65
CA CYS A 34 -10.53 6.01 -3.05
C CYS A 34 -9.13 6.22 -2.44
N PHE A 35 -8.97 5.87 -1.16
CA PHE A 35 -7.69 6.00 -0.47
C PHE A 35 -6.60 5.13 -1.10
N LEU A 36 -6.91 3.87 -1.43
CA LEU A 36 -5.97 2.97 -2.12
C LEU A 36 -5.50 3.55 -3.46
N PHE A 37 -6.42 4.11 -4.26
CA PHE A 37 -6.05 4.73 -5.54
C PHE A 37 -5.27 6.02 -5.37
N MET A 38 -5.55 6.84 -4.34
CA MET A 38 -4.73 8.01 -4.04
C MET A 38 -3.30 7.62 -3.69
N GLY A 39 -3.10 6.59 -2.86
CA GLY A 39 -1.77 6.08 -2.52
C GLY A 39 -0.99 5.52 -3.71
N VAL A 40 -1.67 4.75 -4.58
CA VAL A 40 -1.07 4.26 -5.83
C VAL A 40 -0.72 5.43 -6.75
N GLY A 41 -1.63 6.38 -6.94
CA GLY A 41 -1.45 7.55 -7.79
C GLY A 41 -0.27 8.41 -7.33
N SER A 42 -0.15 8.65 -6.02
CA SER A 42 0.99 9.37 -5.46
C SER A 42 2.31 8.64 -5.67
N SER A 43 2.32 7.32 -5.55
CA SER A 43 3.52 6.50 -5.76
C SER A 43 3.97 6.51 -7.22
N ILE A 44 3.04 6.34 -8.17
CA ILE A 44 3.30 6.45 -9.61
C ILE A 44 3.88 7.84 -9.94
N ALA A 45 3.25 8.90 -9.44
CA ALA A 45 3.71 10.27 -9.69
C ALA A 45 5.06 10.57 -9.03
N ASN A 46 5.31 10.05 -7.82
CA ASN A 46 6.60 10.13 -7.13
C ASN A 46 7.71 9.46 -7.96
N HIS A 47 7.50 8.25 -8.45
CA HIS A 47 8.52 7.51 -9.19
C HIS A 47 8.70 7.99 -10.63
N GLY A 48 7.65 8.55 -11.24
CA GLY A 48 7.68 9.12 -12.60
C GLY A 48 8.26 10.54 -12.66
N MET A 49 7.78 11.46 -11.83
CA MET A 49 8.21 12.87 -11.86
C MET A 49 9.43 13.13 -10.97
N THR A 50 9.56 12.40 -9.85
CA THR A 50 10.65 12.51 -8.87
C THR A 50 10.85 13.89 -8.22
N SER A 51 9.84 14.76 -8.27
CA SER A 51 9.90 16.09 -7.63
C SER A 51 9.86 15.98 -6.10
N HIS A 52 10.45 16.96 -5.40
CA HIS A 52 10.44 17.00 -3.94
C HIS A 52 9.01 17.01 -3.38
N ARG A 53 8.10 17.76 -4.02
CA ARG A 53 6.69 17.82 -3.64
C ARG A 53 6.00 16.46 -3.76
N MET A 54 6.23 15.74 -4.87
CA MET A 54 5.61 14.42 -5.04
C MET A 54 6.15 13.38 -4.06
N LYS A 55 7.45 13.42 -3.73
CA LYS A 55 8.04 12.58 -2.67
C LYS A 55 7.38 12.85 -1.31
N LEU A 56 7.11 14.11 -1.00
CA LEU A 56 6.46 14.48 0.26
C LEU A 56 5.01 13.99 0.30
N VAL A 57 4.23 14.26 -0.75
CA VAL A 57 2.82 13.83 -0.87
C VAL A 57 2.71 12.31 -0.72
N ASP A 58 3.55 11.56 -1.42
CA ASP A 58 3.57 10.10 -1.37
C ASP A 58 3.88 9.56 0.03
N ARG A 59 4.86 10.15 0.73
CA ARG A 59 5.18 9.78 2.12
C ARG A 59 4.05 10.14 3.10
N MET A 60 3.38 11.27 2.90
CA MET A 60 2.24 11.66 3.72
C MET A 60 1.08 10.69 3.55
N LEU A 61 0.75 10.33 2.30
CA LEU A 61 -0.30 9.35 2.02
C LEU A 61 0.06 7.96 2.55
N MET A 62 1.32 7.55 2.46
CA MET A 62 1.79 6.30 3.08
C MET A 62 1.61 6.31 4.60
N ALA A 63 1.97 7.40 5.28
CA ALA A 63 1.79 7.52 6.73
C ALA A 63 0.31 7.49 7.13
N ILE A 64 -0.54 8.20 6.39
CA ILE A 64 -2.00 8.16 6.58
C ILE A 64 -2.53 6.74 6.34
N GLY A 65 -2.00 6.03 5.33
CA GLY A 65 -2.39 4.67 5.01
C GLY A 65 -2.09 3.69 6.12
N VAL A 66 -0.88 3.75 6.69
CA VAL A 66 -0.53 2.93 7.86
C VAL A 66 -1.51 3.17 9.02
N VAL A 67 -1.90 4.43 9.27
CA VAL A 67 -2.89 4.73 10.32
C VAL A 67 -4.24 4.11 9.99
N ILE A 68 -4.73 4.27 8.76
CA ILE A 68 -6.00 3.68 8.30
C ILE A 68 -5.97 2.15 8.43
N ASP A 69 -4.93 1.50 7.92
CA ASP A 69 -4.77 0.05 7.97
C ASP A 69 -4.80 -0.45 9.41
N LEU A 70 -4.06 0.19 10.31
CA LEU A 70 -4.08 -0.17 11.73
C LEU A 70 -5.46 -0.01 12.38
N GLN A 71 -6.25 0.99 11.96
CA GLN A 71 -7.64 1.14 12.46
C GLN A 71 -8.57 0.06 11.92
N ILE A 72 -8.36 -0.40 10.69
CA ILE A 72 -9.10 -1.53 10.11
C ILE A 72 -8.70 -2.83 10.82
N ILE A 73 -7.39 -3.08 10.99
CA ILE A 73 -6.84 -4.26 11.65
C ILE A 73 -7.42 -4.43 13.05
N LYS A 74 -7.53 -3.35 13.83
CA LYS A 74 -8.14 -3.39 15.18
C LYS A 74 -9.56 -3.94 15.22
N LYS A 75 -10.30 -3.89 14.11
CA LYS A 75 -11.69 -4.36 14.01
C LYS A 75 -11.79 -5.82 13.54
N ILE A 76 -10.68 -6.44 13.13
CA ILE A 76 -10.66 -7.83 12.68
C ILE A 76 -10.85 -8.76 13.87
N SER A 77 -11.91 -9.57 13.85
CA SER A 77 -12.20 -10.57 14.89
C SER A 77 -11.42 -11.87 14.68
N ASN A 78 -11.12 -12.23 13.43
CA ASN A 78 -10.36 -13.43 13.10
C ASN A 78 -8.87 -13.24 13.46
N VAL A 79 -8.40 -13.99 14.45
CA VAL A 79 -7.03 -13.89 14.98
C VAL A 79 -5.96 -14.13 13.91
N LEU A 80 -6.19 -15.07 12.98
CA LEU A 80 -5.22 -15.33 11.91
C LEU A 80 -5.11 -14.15 10.96
N LEU A 81 -6.25 -13.60 10.50
CA LEU A 81 -6.28 -12.43 9.62
C LEU A 81 -5.68 -11.20 10.31
N TRP A 82 -5.96 -11.03 11.61
CA TRP A 82 -5.39 -9.97 12.43
C TRP A 82 -3.86 -10.08 12.48
N CYS A 83 -3.32 -11.25 12.83
CA CYS A 83 -1.88 -11.50 12.89
C CYS A 83 -1.19 -11.27 11.54
N LEU A 84 -1.76 -11.80 10.46
CA LEU A 84 -1.21 -11.67 9.11
C LEU A 84 -1.20 -10.22 8.65
N SER A 85 -2.30 -9.48 8.86
CA SER A 85 -2.42 -8.08 8.45
C SER A 85 -1.48 -7.18 9.27
N PHE A 86 -1.44 -7.37 10.59
CA PHE A 86 -0.55 -6.61 11.46
C PHE A 86 0.92 -6.82 11.11
N THR A 87 1.32 -8.09 10.91
CA THR A 87 2.67 -8.44 10.48
C THR A 87 2.98 -7.87 9.09
N GLY A 88 2.03 -7.94 8.16
CA GLY A 88 2.16 -7.42 6.81
C GLY A 88 2.47 -5.92 6.77
N VAL A 89 1.71 -5.11 7.51
CA VAL A 89 1.97 -3.65 7.64
C VAL A 89 3.36 -3.40 8.22
N PHE A 90 3.72 -4.10 9.30
CA PHE A 90 5.00 -3.88 9.97
C PHE A 90 6.20 -4.26 9.09
N VAL A 91 6.12 -5.40 8.39
CA VAL A 91 7.16 -5.84 7.46
C VAL A 91 7.26 -4.89 6.27
N ALA A 92 6.15 -4.44 5.70
CA ALA A 92 6.16 -3.46 4.61
C ALA A 92 6.84 -2.15 5.04
N LEU A 93 6.50 -1.63 6.22
CA LEU A 93 7.11 -0.42 6.77
C LEU A 93 8.61 -0.60 7.02
N PHE A 94 9.00 -1.73 7.62
CA PHE A 94 10.42 -2.06 7.84
C PHE A 94 11.19 -2.09 6.52
N LEU A 95 10.69 -2.80 5.51
CA LEU A 95 11.31 -2.88 4.19
C LEU A 95 11.43 -1.51 3.52
N PHE A 96 10.40 -0.66 3.65
CA PHE A 96 10.44 0.70 3.13
C PHE A 96 11.53 1.54 3.81
N LEU A 97 11.57 1.57 5.15
CA LEU A 97 12.58 2.33 5.89
C LEU A 97 13.98 1.81 5.62
N TRP A 98 14.15 0.49 5.61
CA TRP A 98 15.41 -0.17 5.29
C TRP A 98 15.87 0.14 3.86
N SER A 99 14.94 0.22 2.90
CA SER A 99 15.26 0.63 1.52
C SER A 99 15.83 2.04 1.45
N LYS A 100 15.37 2.95 2.32
CA LYS A 100 15.88 4.33 2.38
C LYS A 100 17.23 4.40 3.06
N LEU A 101 17.45 3.61 4.10
CA LEU A 101 18.73 3.52 4.78
C LEU A 101 19.82 2.94 3.86
N THR A 102 19.49 1.88 3.12
CA THR A 102 20.44 1.16 2.27
C THR A 102 20.47 1.62 0.82
N ASN A 103 19.62 2.58 0.44
CA ASN A 103 19.37 2.97 -0.96
C ASN A 103 19.05 1.78 -1.89
N ASN A 104 18.48 0.69 -1.37
CA ASN A 104 18.22 -0.52 -2.12
C ASN A 104 16.79 -0.55 -2.69
N VAL A 105 16.71 -0.48 -4.02
CA VAL A 105 15.45 -0.46 -4.78
C VAL A 105 14.65 -1.75 -4.64
N TYR A 106 15.30 -2.90 -4.45
CA TYR A 106 14.62 -4.19 -4.32
C TYR A 106 13.83 -4.31 -3.02
N PHE A 107 14.37 -3.79 -1.90
CA PHE A 107 13.61 -3.74 -0.65
C PHE A 107 12.39 -2.82 -0.75
N HIS A 108 12.53 -1.70 -1.46
CA HIS A 108 11.40 -0.81 -1.72
C HIS A 108 10.31 -1.50 -2.56
N ARG A 109 10.71 -2.21 -3.62
CA ARG A 109 9.78 -3.03 -4.42
C ARG A 109 9.13 -4.14 -3.59
N MET A 110 9.88 -4.78 -2.69
CA MET A 110 9.33 -5.78 -1.78
C MET A 110 8.30 -5.16 -0.83
N SER A 111 8.52 -3.92 -0.37
CA SER A 111 7.52 -3.21 0.44
C SER A 111 6.21 -2.98 -0.32
N HIS A 112 6.27 -2.64 -1.63
CA HIS A 112 5.09 -2.52 -2.48
C HIS A 112 4.31 -3.83 -2.58
N PHE A 113 5.02 -4.96 -2.73
CA PHE A 113 4.40 -6.27 -2.76
C PHE A 113 3.71 -6.61 -1.43
N MET A 114 4.44 -6.47 -0.31
CA MET A 114 3.92 -6.79 1.02
C MET A 114 2.69 -5.96 1.39
N ILE A 115 2.69 -4.65 1.10
CA ILE A 115 1.54 -3.81 1.40
C ILE A 115 0.34 -4.15 0.49
N THR A 116 0.58 -4.48 -0.78
CA THR A 116 -0.50 -4.90 -1.69
C THR A 116 -1.15 -6.19 -1.21
N CYS A 117 -0.35 -7.19 -0.79
CA CYS A 117 -0.88 -8.42 -0.18
C CYS A 117 -1.68 -8.12 1.09
N THR A 118 -1.19 -7.19 1.91
CA THR A 118 -1.89 -6.77 3.14
C THR A 118 -3.24 -6.14 2.82
N HIS A 119 -3.32 -5.24 1.83
CA HIS A 119 -4.59 -4.65 1.42
C HIS A 119 -5.57 -5.70 0.87
N CYS A 120 -5.10 -6.72 0.15
CA CYS A 120 -5.95 -7.84 -0.28
C CYS A 120 -6.58 -8.59 0.91
N ILE A 121 -5.81 -8.80 1.99
CA ILE A 121 -6.32 -9.42 3.22
C ILE A 121 -7.31 -8.48 3.92
N LEU A 122 -6.99 -7.19 4.03
CA LEU A 122 -7.87 -6.20 4.65
C LEU A 122 -9.20 -6.04 3.92
N VAL A 123 -9.22 -6.20 2.60
CA VAL A 123 -10.47 -6.19 1.84
C VAL A 123 -11.37 -7.36 2.18
N GLN A 124 -10.81 -8.54 2.48
CA GLN A 124 -11.61 -9.70 2.88
C GLN A 124 -12.39 -9.44 4.17
N GLN A 125 -11.88 -8.59 5.07
CA GLN A 125 -12.59 -8.19 6.30
C GLN A 125 -13.90 -7.44 6.01
N PHE A 126 -14.01 -6.76 4.87
CA PHE A 126 -15.25 -6.09 4.49
C PHE A 126 -16.23 -7.03 3.78
N ALA A 127 -15.74 -8.14 3.23
CA ALA A 127 -16.53 -9.13 2.51
C ALA A 127 -17.11 -10.24 3.42
N SER A 128 -16.60 -10.36 4.64
CA SER A 128 -17.05 -11.30 5.68
C SER A 128 -18.07 -10.69 6.63
#